data_AF-A0A8B6F6J7-F1
#
_entry.id   AF-A0A8B6F6J7-F1
#
_cell.length_a   1.000
_cell.length_b   1.000
_cell.length_c   1.000
_cell.angle_alpha   90.00
_cell.angle_beta   90.00
_cell.angle_gamma   90.00
#
_symmetry.space_group_name_H-M   'P 1'
#
loop_
_entity.id
_entity.type
_entity.pdbx_description
1 polymer ?
#
loop_
_entity_poly.entity_id
_entity_poly.type
_entity_poly.pdbx_seq_one_letter_code
_entity_poly.pdbx_strand_id
1 'polypeptide(L)'
;MIVKPGLDASTGTHQDDHPLNPNPNSNWGTFFKDNEMLLQIDKDCRRLCPDLFFFQKATDYPCKDIIHADSRVETLRKRVEQCVLQSETIKVDRKGNYNKVFSRKRVSEEYMVLPDGHEAHWEVVERILFIYSKLNPGQGYVQGMNEIVGPIYYCFAADPIKECRENAEADSFFCFMNLMSEIRDLFIKTLDADSQCGIGYMMQDFSNMLQTSDQRLHQRIEELNIKPQFYAFRWLTLLLSQEFPLPDVMRIWDSLFADDRRFHFLKCICCAMLIEVRDEIIQGDFPHVMKLIQNVQDKVDLQRVIAKATEIR
;
A
#
# COMPACT_ATOMS: atom_id res chain seq x y z
N MET A 1 -20.84 -8.32 9.22
CA MET A 1 -21.96 -7.60 9.86
C MET A 1 -21.45 -6.21 10.22
N ILE A 2 -21.96 -5.15 9.59
CA ILE A 2 -21.59 -3.77 9.94
C ILE A 2 -22.38 -3.43 11.21
N VAL A 3 -21.70 -3.36 12.35
CA VAL A 3 -22.31 -2.90 13.61
C VAL A 3 -22.58 -1.41 13.46
N LYS A 4 -23.85 -1.00 13.57
CA LYS A 4 -24.23 0.41 13.53
C LYS A 4 -24.39 0.95 14.95
N PRO A 5 -23.56 1.91 15.38
CA PRO A 5 -23.73 2.56 16.67
C PRO A 5 -25.12 3.19 16.82
N GLY A 6 -25.85 2.87 17.89
CA GLY A 6 -27.07 3.59 18.28
C GLY A 6 -28.37 3.20 17.58
N LEU A 7 -28.43 2.10 16.82
CA LEU A 7 -29.72 1.50 16.46
C LEU A 7 -30.18 0.58 17.59
N ASP A 8 -31.43 0.78 18.04
CA ASP A 8 -32.03 0.07 19.16
C ASP A 8 -31.79 -1.43 19.04
N ALA A 9 -31.20 -2.00 20.10
CA ALA A 9 -31.12 -3.42 20.37
C ALA A 9 -32.54 -4.01 20.53
N SER A 10 -33.30 -3.99 19.46
CA SER A 10 -34.63 -4.57 19.41
C SER A 10 -34.48 -6.00 18.90
N THR A 11 -34.59 -6.92 19.86
CA THR A 11 -34.79 -8.37 19.72
C THR A 11 -33.56 -9.24 19.41
N GLY A 12 -32.79 -9.59 20.45
CA GLY A 12 -31.94 -10.79 20.44
C GLY A 12 -30.73 -10.75 21.38
N THR A 13 -30.82 -11.45 22.52
CA THR A 13 -29.76 -12.07 23.37
C THR A 13 -28.40 -11.38 23.70
N HIS A 14 -28.06 -10.21 23.17
CA HIS A 14 -26.77 -9.54 23.37
C HIS A 14 -26.88 -8.30 24.27
N GLN A 15 -27.43 -8.45 25.48
CA GLN A 15 -27.50 -7.34 26.46
C GLN A 15 -26.12 -6.86 26.96
N ASP A 16 -25.05 -7.63 26.70
CA ASP A 16 -23.71 -7.36 27.24
C ASP A 16 -22.72 -6.76 26.24
N ASP A 17 -23.06 -6.62 24.95
CA ASP A 17 -22.12 -6.10 23.95
C ASP A 17 -22.20 -4.57 23.84
N HIS A 18 -21.27 -3.88 24.53
CA HIS A 18 -21.18 -2.42 24.59
C HIS A 18 -19.80 -1.91 24.13
N PRO A 19 -19.63 -0.60 23.82
CA PRO A 19 -18.38 -0.04 23.29
C PRO A 19 -17.11 -0.26 24.12
N LEU A 20 -17.25 -0.57 25.41
CA LEU A 20 -16.14 -0.80 26.34
C LEU A 20 -16.02 -2.28 26.72
N ASN A 21 -16.72 -3.18 26.03
CA ASN A 21 -16.73 -4.59 26.35
C ASN A 21 -15.34 -5.19 26.02
N PRO A 22 -14.61 -5.74 27.01
CA PRO A 22 -13.27 -6.29 26.80
C PRO A 22 -13.27 -7.69 26.15
N ASN A 23 -14.45 -8.29 25.92
CA ASN A 23 -14.58 -9.62 25.34
C ASN A 23 -13.97 -9.64 23.92
N PRO A 24 -13.04 -10.58 23.62
CA PRO A 24 -12.47 -10.72 22.29
C PRO A 24 -13.50 -10.93 21.17
N ASN A 25 -14.67 -11.47 21.49
CA ASN A 25 -15.78 -11.73 20.57
C ASN A 25 -16.81 -10.59 20.54
N SER A 26 -16.52 -9.44 21.17
CA SER A 26 -17.38 -8.25 21.12
C SER A 26 -17.51 -7.73 19.68
N ASN A 27 -18.74 -7.47 19.24
CA ASN A 27 -18.96 -6.84 17.94
C ASN A 27 -18.47 -5.39 17.97
N TRP A 28 -18.57 -4.70 19.12
CA TRP A 28 -17.96 -3.39 19.32
C TRP A 28 -16.43 -3.42 19.27
N GLY A 29 -15.81 -4.40 19.94
CA GLY A 29 -14.36 -4.61 19.87
C GLY A 29 -13.90 -4.85 18.43
N THR A 30 -14.66 -5.65 17.67
CA THR A 30 -14.41 -5.86 16.23
C THR A 30 -14.60 -4.59 15.42
N PHE A 31 -15.65 -3.82 15.69
CA PHE A 31 -15.93 -2.56 15.02
C PHE A 31 -14.79 -1.55 15.18
N PHE A 32 -14.25 -1.39 16.39
CA PHE A 32 -13.14 -0.47 16.63
C PHE A 32 -11.84 -0.94 15.96
N LYS A 33 -11.52 -2.23 16.03
CA LYS A 33 -10.36 -2.80 15.29
C LYS A 33 -10.47 -2.58 13.78
N ASP A 34 -11.66 -2.79 13.23
CA ASP A 34 -11.94 -2.52 11.82
C ASP A 34 -11.76 -1.03 11.48
N ASN A 35 -12.13 -0.11 12.37
CA ASN A 35 -11.97 1.33 12.16
C ASN A 35 -10.50 1.75 12.20
N GLU A 36 -9.70 1.19 13.12
CA GLU A 36 -8.26 1.44 13.16
C GLU A 36 -7.57 0.98 11.87
N MET A 37 -7.92 -0.21 11.39
CA MET A 37 -7.46 -0.74 10.10
C MET A 37 -7.91 0.18 8.95
N LEU A 38 -9.18 0.55 8.91
CA LEU A 38 -9.75 1.37 7.83
C LEU A 38 -9.13 2.78 7.79
N LEU A 39 -8.84 3.39 8.95
CA LEU A 39 -8.13 4.67 9.04
C LEU A 39 -6.73 4.59 8.41
N GLN A 40 -6.06 3.44 8.54
CA GLN A 40 -4.76 3.22 7.91
C GLN A 40 -4.91 3.07 6.39
N ILE A 41 -5.89 2.28 5.93
CA ILE A 41 -6.19 2.07 4.52
C ILE A 41 -6.56 3.40 3.83
N ASP A 42 -7.48 4.19 4.40
CA ASP A 42 -7.90 5.50 3.86
C ASP A 42 -6.68 6.43 3.67
N LYS A 43 -5.83 6.51 4.69
CA LYS A 43 -4.62 7.36 4.68
C LYS A 43 -3.63 6.96 3.58
N ASP A 44 -3.51 5.67 3.30
CA ASP A 44 -2.58 5.14 2.30
C ASP A 44 -3.18 5.23 0.88
N CYS A 45 -4.47 4.93 0.70
CA CYS A 45 -5.18 5.03 -0.57
C CYS A 45 -5.25 6.47 -1.09
N ARG A 46 -5.44 7.45 -0.20
CA ARG A 46 -5.42 8.89 -0.58
C ARG A 46 -4.08 9.34 -1.16
N ARG A 47 -2.98 8.68 -0.80
CA ARG A 47 -1.62 8.98 -1.28
C ARG A 47 -1.15 8.06 -2.40
N LEU A 48 -2.00 7.17 -2.88
CA LEU A 48 -1.66 6.22 -3.93
C LEU A 48 -1.38 6.95 -5.24
N CYS A 49 -0.20 6.72 -5.81
CA CYS A 49 0.27 7.32 -7.07
C CYS A 49 -0.08 8.82 -7.19
N PRO A 50 0.50 9.70 -6.35
CA PRO A 50 0.07 11.10 -6.22
C PRO A 50 0.27 11.91 -7.50
N ASP A 51 1.23 11.51 -8.35
CA ASP A 51 1.50 12.13 -9.64
C ASP A 51 0.43 11.82 -10.70
N LEU A 52 -0.46 10.86 -10.43
CA LEU A 52 -1.50 10.41 -11.33
C LEU A 52 -2.89 10.81 -10.79
N PHE A 53 -3.49 11.82 -11.41
CA PHE A 53 -4.84 12.29 -11.06
C PHE A 53 -5.95 11.23 -11.22
N PHE A 54 -5.65 10.07 -11.80
CA PHE A 54 -6.58 8.96 -11.99
C PHE A 54 -7.28 8.57 -10.69
N PHE A 55 -6.54 8.36 -9.60
CA PHE A 55 -7.11 7.82 -8.38
C PHE A 55 -8.10 8.78 -7.70
N GLN A 56 -7.96 10.08 -7.92
CA GLN A 56 -8.86 11.12 -7.40
C GLN A 56 -10.09 11.38 -8.29
N LYS A 57 -10.13 10.83 -9.52
CA LYS A 57 -11.30 10.94 -10.40
C LYS A 57 -12.42 10.02 -9.97
N ALA A 58 -13.63 10.40 -10.37
CA ALA A 58 -14.80 9.54 -10.26
C ALA A 58 -14.65 8.32 -11.17
N THR A 59 -14.96 7.13 -10.67
CA THR A 59 -15.12 5.94 -11.50
C THR A 59 -16.41 6.04 -12.33
N ASP A 60 -16.37 5.54 -13.57
CA ASP A 60 -17.56 5.37 -14.41
C ASP A 60 -18.49 4.26 -13.87
N TYR A 61 -17.97 3.38 -13.00
CA TYR A 61 -18.66 2.22 -12.44
C TYR A 61 -18.65 2.24 -10.91
N PRO A 62 -19.35 3.20 -10.28
CA PRO A 62 -19.48 3.25 -8.83
C PRO A 62 -20.32 2.08 -8.32
N CYS A 63 -20.05 1.62 -7.10
CA CYS A 63 -20.89 0.62 -6.44
C CYS A 63 -22.30 1.19 -6.19
N LYS A 64 -23.29 0.73 -6.96
CA LYS A 64 -24.67 1.25 -6.95
C LYS A 64 -25.28 1.22 -5.54
N ASP A 65 -25.07 0.12 -4.82
CA ASP A 65 -25.57 -0.04 -3.46
C ASP A 65 -24.98 0.98 -2.48
N ILE A 66 -23.88 1.65 -2.80
CA ILE A 66 -23.24 2.64 -1.91
C ILE A 66 -23.65 4.07 -2.32
N ILE A 67 -23.83 4.33 -3.62
CA ILE A 67 -24.10 5.69 -4.13
C ILE A 67 -25.58 6.07 -4.17
N HIS A 68 -26.51 5.11 -4.07
CA HIS A 68 -27.94 5.42 -4.09
C HIS A 68 -28.38 6.16 -2.82
N ALA A 69 -29.12 7.27 -2.98
CA ALA A 69 -29.61 8.11 -1.88
C ALA A 69 -30.49 7.35 -0.86
N ASP A 70 -31.21 6.32 -1.32
CA ASP A 70 -32.06 5.46 -0.48
C ASP A 70 -31.33 4.24 0.09
N SER A 71 -30.01 4.13 -0.14
CA SER A 71 -29.25 3.01 0.36
C SER A 71 -29.13 3.02 1.88
N ARG A 72 -29.33 1.84 2.48
CA ARG A 72 -29.06 1.60 3.91
C ARG A 72 -27.58 1.34 4.19
N VAL A 73 -26.74 1.27 3.15
CA VAL A 73 -25.31 0.97 3.22
C VAL A 73 -24.53 2.28 3.17
N GLU A 74 -23.71 2.53 4.19
CA GLU A 74 -22.85 3.70 4.25
C GLU A 74 -21.50 3.43 3.57
N THR A 75 -20.88 4.48 3.02
CA THR A 75 -19.52 4.40 2.46
C THR A 75 -18.49 4.15 3.57
N LEU A 76 -17.38 3.50 3.23
CA LEU A 76 -16.23 3.38 4.13
C LEU A 76 -15.67 4.77 4.50
N ARG A 77 -15.65 5.70 3.54
CA ARG A 77 -15.37 7.13 3.78
C ARG A 77 -16.19 7.73 4.92
N LYS A 78 -17.53 7.59 4.91
CA LYS A 78 -18.40 8.11 5.98
C LYS A 78 -18.08 7.48 7.32
N ARG A 79 -17.78 6.18 7.33
CA ARG A 79 -17.33 5.46 8.54
C ARG A 79 -16.01 6.03 9.07
N VAL A 80 -15.05 6.36 8.20
CA VAL A 80 -13.79 7.03 8.58
C VAL A 80 -14.03 8.42 9.15
N GLU A 81 -14.85 9.24 8.50
CA GLU A 81 -15.20 10.60 8.94
C GLU A 81 -15.81 10.59 10.35
N GLN A 82 -16.72 9.66 10.63
CA GLN A 82 -17.34 9.48 11.95
C GLN A 82 -16.32 9.05 13.03
N CYS A 83 -15.22 8.38 12.68
CA CYS A 83 -14.17 8.01 13.63
C CYS A 83 -13.28 9.19 14.05
N VAL A 84 -13.26 10.28 13.28
CA VAL A 84 -12.46 11.47 13.59
C VAL A 84 -13.32 12.45 14.38
N LEU A 85 -13.31 12.31 15.71
CA LEU A 85 -14.00 13.24 16.60
C LEU A 85 -13.38 14.64 16.50
N GLN A 86 -14.22 15.63 16.17
CA GLN A 86 -13.85 17.04 16.33
C GLN A 86 -13.76 17.34 17.83
N SER A 87 -12.57 17.69 18.30
CA SER A 87 -12.35 18.12 19.68
C SER A 87 -11.99 19.60 19.72
N GLU A 88 -12.62 20.32 20.64
CA GLU A 88 -12.32 21.71 20.94
C GLU A 88 -11.55 21.75 22.27
N THR A 89 -10.39 22.38 22.29
CA THR A 89 -9.67 22.61 23.55
C THR A 89 -10.00 24.00 24.05
N ILE A 90 -10.61 24.09 25.23
CA ILE A 90 -10.87 25.37 25.89
C ILE A 90 -9.58 25.80 26.61
N LYS A 91 -9.01 26.95 26.25
CA LYS A 91 -7.90 27.56 26.99
C LYS A 91 -8.43 28.72 27.82
N VAL A 92 -8.04 28.76 29.09
CA VAL A 92 -8.35 29.88 29.98
C VAL A 92 -7.17 30.85 29.93
N ASP A 93 -7.42 32.12 29.63
CA ASP A 93 -6.39 33.15 29.68
C ASP A 93 -6.05 33.56 31.13
N ARG A 94 -4.97 34.34 31.32
CA ARG A 94 -4.54 34.81 32.65
C ARG A 94 -5.56 35.73 33.34
N LYS A 95 -6.61 36.17 32.63
CA LYS A 95 -7.72 37.00 33.13
C LYS A 95 -8.98 36.17 33.41
N GLY A 96 -8.94 34.85 33.24
CA GLY A 96 -10.08 33.95 33.48
C GLY A 96 -11.06 33.85 32.29
N ASN A 97 -10.72 34.39 31.12
CA ASN A 97 -11.59 34.25 29.94
C ASN A 97 -11.35 32.91 29.25
N TYR A 98 -12.46 32.27 28.86
CA TYR A 98 -12.44 31.02 28.11
C TYR A 98 -12.33 31.31 26.61
N ASN A 99 -11.22 30.90 26.00
CA ASN A 99 -11.03 30.95 24.56
C ASN A 99 -11.12 29.54 23.98
N LYS A 100 -12.02 29.34 23.02
CA LYS A 100 -12.07 28.12 22.23
C LYS A 100 -10.89 28.11 21.26
N VAL A 101 -10.03 27.11 21.36
CA VAL A 101 -8.97 26.88 20.40
C VAL A 101 -9.40 25.71 19.52
N PHE A 102 -9.57 25.99 18.23
CA PHE A 102 -9.83 24.97 17.23
C PHE A 102 -8.59 24.08 17.09
N SER A 103 -8.62 22.90 17.71
CA SER A 103 -7.73 21.82 17.33
C SER A 103 -8.30 21.18 16.07
N ARG A 104 -8.24 21.89 14.94
CA ARG A 104 -8.34 21.19 13.66
C ARG A 104 -7.08 20.33 13.57
N LYS A 105 -7.17 19.06 13.98
CA LYS A 105 -6.50 18.03 13.19
C LYS A 105 -7.13 18.20 11.82
N ARG A 106 -6.44 18.92 10.92
CA ARG A 106 -6.85 19.02 9.53
C ARG A 106 -6.99 17.56 9.06
N VAL A 107 -8.22 17.06 8.94
CA VAL A 107 -8.50 16.07 7.91
C VAL A 107 -7.94 16.73 6.66
N SER A 108 -6.95 16.09 6.04
CA SER A 108 -6.11 16.74 5.04
C SER A 108 -7.00 17.45 4.03
N GLU A 109 -6.98 18.79 4.00
CA GLU A 109 -7.61 19.64 2.96
C GLU A 109 -6.95 19.40 1.58
N GLU A 110 -6.10 18.38 1.46
CA GLU A 110 -5.21 18.08 0.35
C GLU A 110 -5.91 17.31 -0.78
N TYR A 111 -7.11 16.75 -0.54
CA TYR A 111 -7.84 15.97 -1.56
C TYR A 111 -9.31 16.35 -1.66
N MET A 112 -9.77 16.55 -2.90
CA MET A 112 -11.16 16.90 -3.20
C MET A 112 -12.08 15.72 -2.90
N VAL A 113 -13.06 15.94 -2.01
CA VAL A 113 -14.13 15.00 -1.75
C VAL A 113 -15.14 15.11 -2.88
N LEU A 114 -15.41 14.00 -3.57
CA LEU A 114 -16.40 13.99 -4.65
C LEU A 114 -17.83 14.16 -4.09
N PRO A 115 -18.73 14.85 -4.82
CA PRO A 115 -20.14 14.99 -4.42
C PRO A 115 -20.85 13.65 -4.25
N ASP A 116 -21.99 13.67 -3.54
CA ASP A 116 -22.87 12.51 -3.42
C ASP A 116 -23.25 11.95 -4.81
N GLY A 117 -23.37 10.62 -4.90
CA GLY A 117 -23.62 9.92 -6.16
C GLY A 117 -22.34 9.56 -6.96
N HIS A 118 -21.16 10.02 -6.52
CA HIS A 118 -19.88 9.69 -7.14
C HIS A 118 -18.98 8.93 -6.17
N GLU A 119 -18.16 8.05 -6.73
CA GLU A 119 -17.14 7.28 -6.01
C GLU A 119 -15.80 7.50 -6.69
N ALA A 120 -14.77 7.81 -5.92
CA ALA A 120 -13.42 7.98 -6.44
C ALA A 120 -12.74 6.62 -6.62
N HIS A 121 -11.83 6.52 -7.59
CA HIS A 121 -11.05 5.31 -7.80
C HIS A 121 -10.28 4.86 -6.54
N TRP A 122 -9.77 5.78 -5.72
CA TRP A 122 -9.11 5.43 -4.45
C TRP A 122 -10.05 4.78 -3.43
N GLU A 123 -11.36 5.06 -3.45
CA GLU A 123 -12.35 4.42 -2.57
C GLU A 123 -12.66 2.99 -2.99
N VAL A 124 -12.62 2.72 -4.29
CA VAL A 124 -12.72 1.36 -4.81
C VAL A 124 -11.54 0.54 -4.30
N VAL A 125 -10.33 1.10 -4.37
CA VAL A 125 -9.11 0.47 -3.83
C VAL A 125 -9.20 0.28 -2.31
N GLU A 126 -9.69 1.27 -1.56
CA GLU A 126 -9.94 1.16 -0.11
C GLU A 126 -10.85 -0.04 0.21
N ARG A 127 -11.93 -0.20 -0.56
CA ARG A 127 -12.87 -1.31 -0.37
C ARG A 127 -12.25 -2.67 -0.70
N ILE A 128 -11.47 -2.78 -1.78
CA ILE A 128 -10.72 -4.01 -2.12
C ILE A 128 -9.82 -4.42 -0.95
N LEU A 129 -9.02 -3.48 -0.43
CA LEU A 129 -8.10 -3.72 0.68
C LEU A 129 -8.84 -4.10 1.97
N PHE A 130 -9.92 -3.36 2.28
CA PHE A 130 -10.72 -3.64 3.47
C PHE A 130 -11.32 -5.04 3.42
N ILE A 131 -11.94 -5.43 2.29
CA ILE A 131 -12.52 -6.77 2.11
C ILE A 131 -11.43 -7.83 2.20
N TYR A 132 -10.28 -7.64 1.54
CA TYR A 132 -9.15 -8.58 1.61
C TYR A 132 -8.71 -8.80 3.06
N SER A 133 -8.52 -7.73 3.82
CA SER A 133 -8.05 -7.82 5.21
C SER A 133 -9.08 -8.45 6.14
N LYS A 134 -10.38 -8.25 5.88
CA LYS A 134 -11.46 -8.95 6.60
C LYS A 134 -11.48 -10.45 6.30
N LEU A 135 -11.17 -10.85 5.06
CA LEU A 135 -11.11 -12.26 4.66
C LEU A 135 -9.83 -12.96 5.10
N ASN A 136 -8.75 -12.20 5.37
CA ASN A 136 -7.45 -12.71 5.78
C ASN A 136 -7.03 -12.17 7.17
N PRO A 137 -7.77 -12.46 8.25
CA PRO A 137 -7.52 -11.87 9.58
C PRO A 137 -6.16 -12.25 10.18
N GLY A 138 -5.54 -13.34 9.73
CA GLY A 138 -4.18 -13.72 10.14
C GLY A 138 -3.08 -12.80 9.62
N GLN A 139 -3.33 -12.08 8.53
CA GLN A 139 -2.43 -11.06 7.97
C GLN A 139 -2.96 -9.65 8.25
N GLY A 140 -4.25 -9.42 8.02
CA GLY A 140 -4.85 -8.09 8.08
C GLY A 140 -4.39 -7.17 6.96
N TYR A 141 -4.41 -5.86 7.21
CA TYR A 141 -3.83 -4.86 6.32
C TYR A 141 -2.42 -4.51 6.77
N VAL A 142 -1.50 -4.39 5.82
CA VAL A 142 -0.13 -3.94 6.06
C VAL A 142 0.19 -2.82 5.06
N GLN A 143 0.77 -1.73 5.56
CA GLN A 143 1.19 -0.60 4.72
C GLN A 143 2.10 -1.11 3.59
N GLY A 144 1.82 -0.69 2.35
CA GLY A 144 2.48 -1.18 1.15
C GLY A 144 1.56 -2.05 0.28
N MET A 145 0.55 -2.70 0.87
CA MET A 145 -0.46 -3.44 0.09
C MET A 145 -1.22 -2.53 -0.89
N ASN A 146 -1.45 -1.27 -0.52
CA ASN A 146 -2.03 -0.24 -1.39
C ASN A 146 -1.21 -0.03 -2.68
N GLU A 147 0.13 -0.14 -2.60
CA GLU A 147 1.06 0.03 -3.72
C GLU A 147 1.11 -1.19 -4.64
N ILE A 148 0.60 -2.34 -4.17
CA ILE A 148 0.46 -3.55 -4.98
C ILE A 148 -0.89 -3.54 -5.69
N VAL A 149 -1.99 -3.26 -4.98
CA VAL A 149 -3.32 -3.26 -5.59
C VAL A 149 -3.52 -2.08 -6.55
N GLY A 150 -2.85 -0.94 -6.33
CA GLY A 150 -3.00 0.25 -7.15
C GLY A 150 -2.73 0.03 -8.64
N PRO A 151 -1.54 -0.49 -9.03
CA PRO A 151 -1.24 -0.82 -10.42
C PRO A 151 -2.19 -1.86 -11.02
N ILE A 152 -2.58 -2.89 -10.25
CA ILE A 152 -3.56 -3.90 -10.70
C ILE A 152 -4.89 -3.23 -11.04
N TYR A 153 -5.39 -2.40 -10.13
CA TYR A 153 -6.66 -1.71 -10.31
C TYR A 153 -6.62 -0.74 -11.48
N TYR A 154 -5.54 0.01 -11.63
CA TYR A 154 -5.35 0.89 -12.77
C TYR A 154 -5.42 0.12 -14.10
N CYS A 155 -4.76 -1.04 -14.18
CA CYS A 155 -4.76 -1.88 -15.38
C CYS A 155 -6.19 -2.21 -15.84
N PHE A 156 -7.04 -2.70 -14.93
CA PHE A 156 -8.41 -3.07 -15.25
C PHE A 156 -9.33 -1.86 -15.43
N ALA A 157 -9.21 -0.83 -14.61
CA ALA A 157 -10.11 0.32 -14.62
C ALA A 157 -9.80 1.32 -15.74
N ALA A 158 -8.59 1.30 -16.30
CA ALA A 158 -8.19 2.09 -17.46
C ALA A 158 -8.31 1.32 -18.79
N ASP A 159 -8.83 0.09 -18.78
CA ASP A 159 -8.92 -0.77 -19.95
C ASP A 159 -9.78 -0.13 -21.07
N PRO A 160 -9.36 -0.18 -22.35
CA PRO A 160 -10.17 0.34 -23.46
C PRO A 160 -11.51 -0.38 -23.62
N ILE A 161 -11.62 -1.63 -23.17
CA ILE A 161 -12.82 -2.46 -23.24
C ILE A 161 -13.73 -2.12 -22.06
N LYS A 162 -14.96 -1.73 -22.39
CA LYS A 162 -15.99 -1.33 -21.43
C LYS A 162 -16.28 -2.41 -20.38
N GLU A 163 -16.43 -3.66 -20.83
CA GLU A 163 -16.78 -4.81 -19.97
C GLU A 163 -15.67 -5.13 -18.95
N CYS A 164 -14.40 -4.97 -19.33
CA CYS A 164 -13.28 -5.08 -18.39
C CYS A 164 -13.35 -3.99 -17.31
N ARG A 165 -13.63 -2.74 -17.69
CA ARG A 165 -13.75 -1.63 -16.73
C ARG A 165 -14.92 -1.78 -15.77
N GLU A 166 -16.04 -2.34 -16.23
CA GLU A 166 -17.23 -2.59 -15.38
C GLU A 166 -16.94 -3.63 -14.29
N ASN A 167 -16.10 -4.62 -14.59
CA ASN A 167 -15.71 -5.67 -13.63
C ASN A 167 -14.39 -5.37 -12.90
N ALA A 168 -13.79 -4.20 -13.12
CA ALA A 168 -12.44 -3.88 -12.67
C ALA A 168 -12.22 -4.08 -11.17
N GLU A 169 -13.19 -3.75 -10.32
CA GLU A 169 -13.07 -3.97 -8.88
C GLU A 169 -12.92 -5.45 -8.52
N ALA A 170 -13.81 -6.30 -9.07
CA ALA A 170 -13.83 -7.72 -8.78
C ALA A 170 -12.58 -8.42 -9.34
N ASP A 171 -12.22 -8.12 -10.58
CA ASP A 171 -11.02 -8.68 -11.22
C ASP A 171 -9.77 -8.26 -10.47
N SER A 172 -9.69 -6.99 -10.05
CA SER A 172 -8.58 -6.50 -9.22
C SER A 172 -8.52 -7.21 -7.89
N PHE A 173 -9.65 -7.47 -7.23
CA PHE A 173 -9.68 -8.20 -5.96
C PHE A 173 -9.09 -9.61 -6.10
N PHE A 174 -9.52 -10.37 -7.12
CA PHE A 174 -9.02 -11.74 -7.31
C PHE A 174 -7.57 -11.78 -7.78
N CYS A 175 -7.16 -10.90 -8.71
CA CYS A 175 -5.77 -10.77 -9.12
C CYS A 175 -4.86 -10.39 -7.95
N PHE A 176 -5.29 -9.42 -7.14
CA PHE A 176 -4.58 -9.02 -5.93
C PHE A 176 -4.49 -10.16 -4.92
N MET A 177 -5.59 -10.88 -4.68
CA MET A 177 -5.61 -12.02 -3.75
C MET A 177 -4.66 -13.13 -4.20
N ASN A 178 -4.62 -13.45 -5.50
CA ASN A 178 -3.70 -14.44 -6.07
C ASN A 178 -2.24 -14.00 -5.88
N LEU A 179 -1.90 -12.76 -6.25
CA LEU A 179 -0.54 -12.26 -6.07
C LEU A 179 -0.13 -12.23 -4.60
N MET A 180 -1.01 -11.73 -3.72
CA MET A 180 -0.77 -11.71 -2.28
C MET A 180 -0.54 -13.11 -1.71
N SER A 181 -1.16 -14.16 -2.26
CA SER A 181 -0.91 -15.53 -1.80
C SER A 181 0.54 -15.98 -2.01
N GLU A 182 1.23 -15.43 -3.02
CA GLU A 182 2.64 -15.71 -3.32
C GLU A 182 3.60 -14.83 -2.52
N ILE A 183 3.23 -13.57 -2.26
CA ILE A 183 4.10 -12.58 -1.59
C ILE A 183 3.75 -12.32 -0.12
N ARG A 184 2.77 -13.04 0.45
CA ARG A 184 2.26 -12.82 1.81
C ARG A 184 3.38 -12.81 2.86
N ASP A 185 4.36 -13.69 2.70
CA ASP A 185 5.45 -13.87 3.67
C ASP A 185 6.32 -12.60 3.79
N LEU A 186 6.28 -11.71 2.80
CA LEU A 186 6.95 -10.40 2.84
C LEU A 186 6.28 -9.40 3.78
N PHE A 187 5.01 -9.62 4.13
CA PHE A 187 4.19 -8.72 4.92
C PHE A 187 3.95 -9.22 6.34
N ILE A 188 4.36 -10.45 6.67
CA ILE A 188 4.19 -11.04 7.99
C ILE A 188 5.48 -10.87 8.80
N LYS A 189 5.52 -9.82 9.64
CA LYS A 189 6.67 -9.50 10.52
C LYS A 189 7.10 -10.65 11.44
N THR A 190 6.21 -11.59 11.76
CA THR A 190 6.53 -12.73 12.63
C THR A 190 7.43 -13.77 11.95
N LEU A 191 7.54 -13.75 10.62
CA LEU A 191 8.46 -14.64 9.87
C LEU A 191 9.89 -14.12 9.85
N ASP A 192 10.15 -12.88 10.27
CA ASP A 192 11.51 -12.32 10.32
C ASP A 192 12.41 -12.97 11.39
N ALA A 193 11.83 -13.80 12.27
CA ALA A 193 12.58 -14.58 13.27
C ALA A 193 13.16 -15.89 12.70
N ASP A 194 12.67 -16.37 11.54
CA ASP A 194 13.11 -17.61 10.92
C ASP A 194 14.23 -17.34 9.91
N SER A 195 15.35 -18.05 10.04
CA SER A 195 16.56 -17.82 9.22
C SER A 195 16.45 -18.27 7.76
N GLN A 196 15.33 -18.90 7.36
CA GLN A 196 15.10 -19.48 6.03
C GLN A 196 13.97 -18.80 5.26
N CYS A 197 13.29 -17.81 5.85
CA CYS A 197 12.22 -17.05 5.19
C CYS A 197 12.20 -15.60 5.68
N GLY A 198 11.29 -14.77 5.16
CA GLY A 198 11.13 -13.38 5.57
C GLY A 198 12.16 -12.40 4.97
N ILE A 199 12.17 -11.18 5.52
CA ILE A 199 12.89 -10.04 4.94
C ILE A 199 14.41 -10.25 5.03
N GLY A 200 14.89 -10.82 6.14
CA GLY A 200 16.33 -11.07 6.34
C GLY A 200 16.92 -11.99 5.28
N TYR A 201 16.26 -13.12 5.02
CA TYR A 201 16.68 -14.08 4.00
C TYR A 201 16.65 -13.46 2.60
N MET A 202 15.56 -12.77 2.25
CA MET A 202 15.44 -12.07 0.97
C MET A 202 16.60 -11.08 0.73
N MET A 203 16.96 -10.30 1.74
CA MET A 203 18.05 -9.32 1.65
C MET A 203 19.41 -9.98 1.48
N GLN A 204 19.64 -11.10 2.15
CA GLN A 204 20.87 -11.87 2.00
C GLN A 204 20.96 -12.51 0.61
N ASP A 205 19.87 -13.11 0.14
CA ASP A 205 19.81 -13.73 -1.19
C ASP A 205 20.03 -12.71 -2.31
N PHE A 206 19.43 -11.52 -2.20
CA PHE A 206 19.71 -10.40 -3.09
C PHE A 206 21.19 -9.97 -3.05
N SER A 207 21.79 -9.86 -1.86
CA SER A 207 23.21 -9.54 -1.69
C SER A 207 24.12 -10.58 -2.37
N ASN A 208 23.80 -11.87 -2.23
CA ASN A 208 24.53 -12.97 -2.86
C ASN A 208 24.42 -12.92 -4.39
N MET A 209 23.23 -12.59 -4.92
CA MET A 209 23.03 -12.41 -6.35
C MET A 209 23.86 -11.23 -6.90
N LEU A 210 23.91 -10.11 -6.18
CA LEU A 210 24.74 -8.97 -6.55
C LEU A 210 26.23 -9.35 -6.54
N GLN A 211 26.68 -10.09 -5.53
CA GLN A 211 28.06 -10.57 -5.45
C GLN A 211 28.43 -11.45 -6.64
N THR A 212 27.53 -12.33 -7.06
CA THR A 212 27.75 -13.25 -8.20
C THR A 212 27.74 -12.50 -9.52
N SER A 213 26.85 -11.51 -9.66
CA SER A 213 26.71 -10.71 -10.88
C SER A 213 27.84 -9.69 -11.05
N ASP A 214 28.27 -9.07 -9.94
CA ASP A 214 29.30 -8.05 -9.91
C ASP A 214 30.02 -8.00 -8.55
N GLN A 215 31.08 -8.78 -8.43
CA GLN A 215 31.86 -8.90 -7.20
C GLN A 215 32.46 -7.58 -6.73
N ARG A 216 32.97 -6.74 -7.64
CA ARG A 216 33.64 -5.48 -7.24
C ARG A 216 32.63 -4.44 -6.77
N LEU A 217 31.46 -4.37 -7.39
CA LEU A 217 30.37 -3.51 -6.95
C LEU A 217 29.86 -3.92 -5.55
N HIS A 218 29.65 -5.22 -5.34
CA HIS A 218 29.26 -5.78 -4.04
C HIS A 218 30.28 -5.45 -2.94
N GLN A 219 31.57 -5.72 -3.19
CA GLN A 219 32.65 -5.38 -2.25
C GLN A 219 32.65 -3.90 -1.88
N ARG A 220 32.41 -3.00 -2.86
CA ARG A 220 32.37 -1.57 -2.57
C ARG A 220 31.24 -1.20 -1.61
N ILE A 221 30.05 -1.75 -1.83
CA ILE A 221 28.88 -1.52 -0.96
C ILE A 221 29.16 -2.04 0.46
N GLU A 222 29.86 -3.18 0.59
CA GLU A 222 30.30 -3.71 1.88
C GLU A 222 31.37 -2.85 2.56
N GLU A 223 32.38 -2.37 1.82
CA GLU A 223 33.41 -1.44 2.32
C GLU A 223 32.78 -0.16 2.89
N LEU A 224 31.70 0.32 2.25
CA LEU A 224 30.92 1.48 2.70
C LEU A 224 29.96 1.15 3.86
N ASN A 225 29.87 -0.12 4.30
CA ASN A 225 28.93 -0.61 5.31
C ASN A 225 27.45 -0.31 4.97
N ILE A 226 27.11 -0.27 3.68
CA ILE A 226 25.75 -0.03 3.22
C ILE A 226 25.01 -1.36 3.16
N LYS A 227 24.01 -1.53 4.01
CA LYS A 227 23.22 -2.76 4.03
C LYS A 227 22.04 -2.70 3.05
N PRO A 228 21.69 -3.81 2.36
CA PRO A 228 20.55 -3.88 1.45
C PRO A 228 19.22 -3.41 2.04
N GLN A 229 19.00 -3.58 3.34
CA GLN A 229 17.75 -3.16 3.99
C GLN A 229 17.46 -1.65 3.84
N PHE A 230 18.49 -0.82 3.64
CA PHE A 230 18.34 0.63 3.56
C PHE A 230 17.94 1.15 2.19
N TYR A 231 17.96 0.31 1.15
CA TYR A 231 17.61 0.71 -0.22
C TYR A 231 16.74 -0.32 -0.94
N ALA A 232 17.04 -1.62 -0.83
CA ALA A 232 16.34 -2.68 -1.57
C ALA A 232 15.08 -3.21 -0.87
N PHE A 233 14.81 -2.79 0.37
CA PHE A 233 13.65 -3.28 1.13
C PHE A 233 12.33 -3.04 0.38
N ARG A 234 12.06 -1.79 0.00
CA ARG A 234 10.85 -1.44 -0.76
C ARG A 234 10.88 -2.02 -2.16
N TRP A 235 12.06 -2.09 -2.78
CA TRP A 235 12.22 -2.59 -4.15
C TRP A 235 11.66 -3.99 -4.29
N LEU A 236 12.03 -4.86 -3.36
CA LEU A 236 11.65 -6.26 -3.39
C LEU A 236 10.26 -6.50 -2.78
N THR A 237 9.91 -5.81 -1.68
CA THR A 237 8.61 -6.02 -1.01
C THR A 237 7.44 -5.43 -1.78
N LEU A 238 7.67 -4.36 -2.56
CA LEU A 238 6.64 -3.66 -3.33
C LEU A 238 6.78 -3.87 -4.84
N LEU A 239 7.61 -4.84 -5.27
CA LEU A 239 7.80 -5.16 -6.69
C LEU A 239 8.13 -3.89 -7.51
N LEU A 240 8.98 -3.02 -6.96
CA LEU A 240 9.41 -1.73 -7.51
C LEU A 240 8.30 -0.67 -7.73
N SER A 241 7.07 -0.89 -7.25
CA SER A 241 5.94 0.00 -7.54
C SER A 241 6.05 1.41 -6.95
N GLN A 242 6.85 1.60 -5.90
CA GLN A 242 7.15 2.93 -5.32
C GLN A 242 8.44 3.57 -5.84
N GLU A 243 9.19 2.89 -6.70
CA GLU A 243 10.45 3.40 -7.23
C GLU A 243 10.27 4.02 -8.62
N PHE A 244 9.31 3.51 -9.39
CA PHE A 244 9.07 3.96 -10.76
C PHE A 244 7.69 4.60 -10.90
N PRO A 245 7.52 5.52 -11.86
CA PRO A 245 6.18 6.02 -12.20
C PRO A 245 5.31 4.89 -12.76
N LEU A 246 3.99 5.00 -12.60
CA LEU A 246 3.08 3.90 -12.91
C LEU A 246 3.25 3.27 -14.32
N PRO A 247 3.48 4.03 -15.42
CA PRO A 247 3.72 3.43 -16.73
C PRO A 247 4.93 2.48 -16.77
N ASP A 248 6.00 2.84 -16.05
CA ASP A 248 7.21 2.03 -15.95
C ASP A 248 6.98 0.82 -15.05
N VAL A 249 6.22 0.98 -13.96
CA VAL A 249 5.78 -0.14 -13.10
C VAL A 249 5.01 -1.17 -13.92
N MET A 250 4.05 -0.72 -14.76
CA MET A 250 3.31 -1.61 -15.66
C MET A 250 4.26 -2.38 -16.58
N ARG A 251 5.26 -1.71 -17.16
CA ARG A 251 6.23 -2.35 -18.05
C ARG A 251 7.14 -3.36 -17.34
N ILE A 252 7.53 -3.08 -16.11
CA ILE A 252 8.26 -4.01 -15.24
C ILE A 252 7.37 -5.23 -14.97
N TRP A 253 6.12 -4.99 -14.57
CA TRP A 253 5.17 -6.04 -14.19
C TRP A 253 4.77 -6.94 -15.35
N ASP A 254 4.65 -6.41 -16.57
CA ASP A 254 4.50 -7.22 -17.78
C ASP A 254 5.62 -8.25 -17.92
N SER A 255 6.86 -7.81 -17.65
CA SER A 255 8.04 -8.67 -17.75
C SER A 255 8.13 -9.67 -16.59
N LEU A 256 7.77 -9.23 -15.38
CA LEU A 256 7.74 -10.10 -14.19
C LEU A 256 6.68 -11.19 -14.34
N PHE A 257 5.45 -10.85 -14.68
CA PHE A 257 4.35 -11.82 -14.75
C PHE A 257 4.43 -12.75 -15.96
N ALA A 258 5.18 -12.37 -17.00
CA ALA A 258 5.52 -13.26 -18.11
C ALA A 258 6.65 -14.27 -17.76
N ASP A 259 7.41 -14.05 -16.68
CA ASP A 259 8.53 -14.93 -16.29
C ASP A 259 8.08 -15.93 -15.20
N ASP A 260 8.34 -17.23 -15.44
CA ASP A 260 8.02 -18.31 -14.50
C ASP A 260 8.80 -18.20 -13.18
N ARG A 261 9.95 -17.53 -13.20
CA ARG A 261 10.82 -17.25 -12.05
C ARG A 261 10.78 -15.75 -11.69
N ARG A 262 9.60 -15.12 -11.76
CA ARG A 262 9.39 -13.68 -11.55
C ARG A 262 10.10 -13.06 -10.35
N PHE A 263 10.11 -13.70 -9.18
CA PHE A 263 10.77 -13.14 -7.99
C PHE A 263 12.31 -13.24 -8.06
N HIS A 264 12.83 -14.24 -8.77
CA HIS A 264 14.26 -14.26 -9.14
C HIS A 264 14.55 -13.15 -10.15
N PHE A 265 13.72 -13.01 -11.18
CA PHE A 265 13.89 -11.98 -12.20
C PHE A 265 13.79 -10.56 -11.62
N LEU A 266 12.92 -10.32 -10.64
CA LEU A 266 12.87 -9.07 -9.88
C LEU A 266 14.22 -8.74 -9.23
N LYS A 267 14.88 -9.73 -8.61
CA LYS A 267 16.23 -9.53 -8.05
C LYS A 267 17.26 -9.22 -9.15
N CYS A 268 17.16 -9.87 -10.31
CA CYS A 268 17.99 -9.54 -11.47
C CYS A 268 17.79 -8.08 -11.93
N ILE A 269 16.54 -7.59 -11.96
CA ILE A 269 16.22 -6.18 -12.26
C ILE A 269 16.87 -5.25 -11.23
N CYS A 270 16.72 -5.54 -9.93
CA CYS A 270 17.34 -4.75 -8.87
C CYS A 270 18.89 -4.75 -8.96
N CYS A 271 19.51 -5.89 -9.31
CA CYS A 271 20.95 -5.94 -9.56
C CYS A 271 21.35 -5.12 -10.79
N ALA A 272 20.60 -5.23 -11.89
CA ALA A 272 20.83 -4.45 -13.10
C ALA A 272 20.76 -2.94 -12.84
N MET A 273 19.81 -2.47 -12.01
CA MET A 273 19.72 -1.06 -11.58
C MET A 273 21.02 -0.58 -10.92
N LEU A 274 21.61 -1.37 -10.02
CA LEU A 274 22.87 -1.03 -9.37
C LEU A 274 24.06 -1.09 -10.33
N ILE A 275 24.08 -2.05 -11.25
CA ILE A 275 25.15 -2.21 -12.24
C ILE A 275 25.14 -1.05 -13.25
N GLU A 276 23.99 -0.50 -13.61
CA GLU A 276 23.91 0.69 -14.48
C GLU A 276 24.60 1.92 -13.86
N VAL A 277 24.50 2.10 -12.54
CA VAL A 277 25.14 3.23 -11.83
C VAL A 277 26.47 2.86 -11.14
N ARG A 278 27.06 1.73 -11.56
CA ARG A 278 28.24 1.11 -10.95
C ARG A 278 29.40 2.09 -10.74
N ASP A 279 29.74 2.85 -11.77
CA ASP A 279 30.95 3.68 -11.75
C ASP A 279 30.84 4.80 -10.70
N GLU A 280 29.63 5.37 -10.53
CA GLU A 280 29.33 6.34 -9.47
C GLU A 280 29.40 5.70 -8.08
N ILE A 281 28.94 4.45 -7.93
CA ILE A 281 29.05 3.70 -6.66
C ILE A 281 30.52 3.41 -6.30
N ILE A 282 31.33 3.01 -7.27
CA ILE A 282 32.74 2.66 -7.04
C ILE A 282 33.55 3.89 -6.63
N GLN A 283 33.31 5.03 -7.25
CA GLN A 283 34.06 6.26 -7.02
C GLN A 283 33.53 7.09 -5.84
N GLY A 284 32.26 6.91 -5.48
CA GLY A 284 31.58 7.68 -4.45
C GLY A 284 31.96 7.32 -3.01
N ASP A 285 31.65 8.24 -2.10
CA ASP A 285 31.71 8.03 -0.65
C ASP A 285 30.34 7.62 -0.08
N PHE A 286 30.27 7.30 1.21
CA PHE A 286 29.05 6.77 1.82
C PHE A 286 27.81 7.67 1.63
N PRO A 287 27.84 8.99 1.91
CA PRO A 287 26.66 9.84 1.76
C PRO A 287 26.18 9.95 0.31
N HIS A 288 27.13 10.08 -0.64
CA HIS A 288 26.79 10.15 -2.05
C HIS A 288 26.17 8.85 -2.54
N VAL A 289 26.81 7.71 -2.26
CA VAL A 289 26.34 6.39 -2.70
C VAL A 289 25.01 6.04 -2.06
N MET A 290 24.82 6.27 -0.77
CA MET A 290 23.54 5.99 -0.11
C MET A 290 22.39 6.80 -0.75
N LYS A 291 22.63 8.08 -1.04
CA LYS A 291 21.62 8.91 -1.72
C LYS A 291 21.37 8.42 -3.16
N LEU A 292 22.43 8.07 -3.88
CA LEU A 292 22.35 7.57 -5.26
C LEU A 292 21.50 6.30 -5.32
N ILE A 293 21.83 5.29 -4.51
CA ILE A 293 21.11 4.00 -4.54
C ILE A 293 19.67 4.15 -4.06
N GLN A 294 19.35 5.06 -3.13
CA GLN A 294 17.97 5.29 -2.70
C GLN A 294 17.10 6.00 -3.76
N ASN A 295 17.72 6.60 -4.79
CA ASN A 295 17.04 7.31 -5.88
C ASN A 295 17.55 6.85 -7.25
N VAL A 296 17.91 5.56 -7.36
CA VAL A 296 18.56 5.01 -8.56
C VAL A 296 17.67 5.10 -9.79
N GLN A 297 16.35 5.08 -9.62
CA GLN A 297 15.36 5.25 -10.67
C GLN A 297 15.59 6.52 -11.51
N ASP A 298 16.11 7.59 -10.89
CA ASP A 298 16.32 8.88 -11.57
C ASP A 298 17.53 8.86 -12.51
N LYS A 299 18.34 7.78 -12.45
CA LYS A 299 19.61 7.64 -13.14
C LYS A 299 19.63 6.50 -14.17
N VAL A 300 18.63 5.63 -14.13
CA VAL A 300 18.60 4.43 -14.97
C VAL A 300 17.57 4.57 -16.08
N ASP A 301 17.89 3.98 -17.23
CA ASP A 301 16.93 3.78 -18.31
C ASP A 301 16.29 2.40 -18.15
N LEU A 302 14.96 2.35 -18.07
CA LEU A 302 14.24 1.11 -17.79
C LEU A 302 14.50 0.02 -18.84
N GLN A 303 14.61 0.38 -20.12
CA GLN A 303 14.84 -0.61 -21.18
C GLN A 303 16.24 -1.25 -21.04
N ARG A 304 17.25 -0.44 -20.73
CA ARG A 304 18.61 -0.95 -20.45
C ARG A 304 18.63 -1.84 -19.22
N VAL A 305 17.93 -1.44 -18.15
CA VAL A 305 17.82 -2.25 -16.93
C VAL A 305 17.18 -3.61 -17.22
N ILE A 306 16.06 -3.67 -17.94
CA ILE A 306 15.39 -4.93 -18.27
C ILE A 306 16.27 -5.81 -19.18
N ALA A 307 16.93 -5.20 -20.18
CA ALA A 307 17.85 -5.92 -21.07
C ALA A 307 19.00 -6.55 -20.27
N LYS A 308 19.64 -5.77 -19.39
CA LYS A 308 20.73 -6.23 -18.53
C LYS A 308 20.27 -7.26 -17.51
N ALA A 309 19.07 -7.11 -16.94
CA ALA A 309 18.47 -8.11 -16.05
C ALA A 309 18.28 -9.46 -16.75
N THR A 310 17.98 -9.44 -18.05
CA THR A 310 17.85 -10.66 -18.87
C THR A 310 19.20 -11.33 -19.12
N GLU A 311 20.30 -10.57 -19.18
CA GLU A 311 21.67 -11.10 -19.29
C GLU A 311 22.17 -11.71 -17.98
N ILE A 312 21.74 -11.17 -16.83
CA ILE A 312 22.07 -11.68 -15.48
C ILE A 312 21.35 -13.01 -15.19
N ARG A 313 20.17 -13.21 -15.81
CA ARG A 313 19.23 -14.32 -15.55
C ARG A 313 19.79 -15.71 -15.91
#